data_AF-A0A8B3D964-F1
#
_entry.id   AF-A0A8B3D964-F1
#
_cell.length_a   1.000
_cell.length_b   1.000
_cell.length_c   1.000
_cell.angle_alpha   90.00
_cell.angle_beta   90.00
_cell.angle_gamma   90.00
#
_symmetry.space_group_name_H-M   'P 1'
#
loop_
_entity.id
_entity.type
_entity.pdbx_description
1 polymer ?
#
loop_
_entity_poly.entity_id
_entity_poly.type
_entity_poly.pdbx_seq_one_letter_code
_entity_poly.pdbx_strand_id
1 'polypeptide(L)'
;MFGDYLKQLRYQLGLTQRELATKLNLANPEFSSVDSVTISRWERNATAPKTVKAIKVLRELTLDLRPFLLSLPSPENETFLDDIIYERYYSQKALLLSSGYEELKPQEEAPIIEEALFAHDIDTHLPRLHNFFLNADAHYPGMLDLDFLALDEENKLIAKVYRDSESNKVKGHSISFLFKTKDLDEHFTNPNQTLPFELVRSYSEQYQFAMCCLSRYAMSEQVFMKLHPTFVDYIASKSNITEIYYYAFDNKFSDYLVDLGAKKVAYDSPARTGSVKIGRKAYRKCLLKLDTAVLLAQPAMIYLLHQHQTNMTAQR
;
A
#
# COMPACT_ATOMS: atom_id res chain seq x y z
N MET A 1 -17.23 -11.31 15.70
CA MET A 1 -16.81 -10.54 14.50
C MET A 1 -15.98 -11.37 13.54
N PHE A 2 -14.75 -11.82 13.88
CA PHE A 2 -14.03 -12.76 13.01
C PHE A 2 -14.78 -14.08 12.81
N GLY A 3 -15.22 -14.72 13.91
CA GLY A 3 -15.87 -16.03 13.89
C GLY A 3 -17.15 -16.05 13.07
N ASP A 4 -17.97 -15.00 13.22
CA ASP A 4 -19.24 -14.86 12.50
C ASP A 4 -19.01 -14.69 11.00
N TYR A 5 -18.04 -13.85 10.62
CA TYR A 5 -17.69 -13.64 9.23
C TYR A 5 -17.05 -14.87 8.58
N LEU A 6 -16.16 -15.57 9.30
CA LEU A 6 -15.61 -16.86 8.87
C LEU A 6 -16.72 -17.88 8.60
N LYS A 7 -17.69 -17.97 9.52
CA LYS A 7 -18.84 -18.87 9.41
C LYS A 7 -19.70 -18.52 8.19
N GLN A 8 -19.94 -17.22 7.95
CA GLN A 8 -20.66 -16.73 6.79
C GLN A 8 -19.97 -17.13 5.49
N LEU A 9 -18.68 -16.83 5.34
CA LEU A 9 -17.90 -17.20 4.15
C LEU A 9 -17.88 -18.72 3.94
N ARG A 10 -17.70 -19.49 5.01
CA ARG A 10 -17.73 -20.96 4.93
C ARG A 10 -19.06 -21.47 4.35
N TYR A 11 -20.19 -20.94 4.84
CA TYR A 11 -21.50 -21.33 4.32
C TYR A 11 -21.72 -20.88 2.88
N GLN A 12 -21.28 -19.68 2.50
CA GLN A 12 -21.36 -19.20 1.12
C GLN A 12 -20.58 -20.10 0.15
N LEU A 13 -19.45 -20.64 0.58
CA LEU A 13 -18.65 -21.59 -0.19
C LEU A 13 -19.15 -23.05 -0.09
N GLY A 14 -20.23 -23.32 0.65
CA GLY A 14 -20.78 -24.66 0.81
C GLY A 14 -19.88 -25.65 1.57
N LEU A 15 -18.93 -25.15 2.37
CA LEU A 15 -17.94 -25.99 3.05
C LEU A 15 -18.41 -26.45 4.43
N THR A 16 -18.08 -27.69 4.80
CA THR A 16 -18.09 -28.15 6.19
C THR A 16 -16.88 -27.58 6.96
N GLN A 17 -16.92 -27.60 8.29
CA GLN A 17 -15.76 -27.16 9.10
C GLN A 17 -14.50 -28.00 8.83
N ARG A 18 -14.66 -29.29 8.51
CA ARG A 18 -13.56 -30.19 8.15
C ARG A 18 -12.96 -29.84 6.78
N GLU A 19 -13.80 -29.53 5.80
CA GLU A 19 -13.33 -29.10 4.47
C GLU A 19 -12.64 -27.74 4.54
N LEU A 20 -13.16 -26.80 5.34
CA LEU A 20 -12.49 -25.53 5.58
C LEU A 20 -11.09 -25.74 6.20
N ALA A 21 -10.98 -26.56 7.26
CA ALA A 21 -9.69 -26.87 7.86
C ALA A 21 -8.72 -27.49 6.84
N THR A 22 -9.21 -28.43 6.02
CA THR A 22 -8.41 -29.06 4.95
C THR A 22 -7.95 -28.04 3.90
N LYS A 23 -8.84 -27.14 3.46
CA LYS A 23 -8.52 -26.07 2.50
C LYS A 23 -7.41 -25.16 3.05
N LEU A 24 -7.50 -24.75 4.32
CA LEU A 24 -6.47 -23.92 4.96
C LEU A 24 -5.13 -24.66 5.06
N ASN A 25 -5.15 -25.93 5.49
CA ASN A 25 -3.94 -26.77 5.59
C ASN A 25 -3.20 -26.91 4.25
N LEU A 26 -3.94 -27.00 3.14
CA LEU A 26 -3.37 -27.08 1.79
C LEU A 26 -2.88 -25.74 1.25
N ALA A 27 -3.46 -24.63 1.72
CA ALA A 27 -3.13 -23.29 1.24
C ALA A 27 -1.80 -22.77 1.79
N ASN A 28 -1.53 -22.97 3.09
CA ASN A 28 -0.31 -22.48 3.71
C ASN A 28 0.17 -23.38 4.87
N PRO A 29 1.47 -23.73 4.94
CA PRO A 29 2.03 -24.49 6.06
C PRO A 29 1.78 -23.90 7.46
N GLU A 30 1.60 -22.58 7.57
CA GLU A 30 1.24 -21.87 8.82
C GLU A 30 -0.09 -22.37 9.41
N PHE A 31 -0.94 -22.97 8.58
CA PHE A 31 -2.24 -23.47 9.00
C PHE A 31 -2.23 -24.95 9.36
N SER A 32 -1.12 -25.68 9.22
CA SER A 32 -1.04 -27.14 9.40
C SER A 32 -1.65 -27.70 10.70
N SER A 33 -1.71 -26.88 11.77
CA SER A 33 -2.31 -27.24 13.06
C SER A 33 -3.82 -26.92 13.17
N VAL A 34 -4.45 -26.37 12.13
CA VAL A 34 -5.85 -25.96 12.13
C VAL A 34 -6.72 -27.18 11.79
N ASP A 35 -7.50 -27.61 12.77
CA ASP A 35 -8.45 -28.72 12.65
C ASP A 35 -9.91 -28.21 12.71
N SER A 36 -10.86 -29.11 12.50
CA SER A 36 -12.29 -28.79 12.56
C SER A 36 -12.73 -28.27 13.93
N VAL A 37 -12.06 -28.70 15.02
CA VAL A 37 -12.33 -28.23 16.39
C VAL A 37 -11.91 -26.77 16.54
N THR A 38 -10.76 -26.40 15.98
CA THR A 38 -10.25 -25.03 15.93
C THR A 38 -11.21 -24.13 15.17
N ILE A 39 -11.65 -24.55 13.97
CA ILE A 39 -12.69 -23.84 13.21
C ILE A 39 -13.97 -23.67 14.04
N SER A 40 -14.46 -24.73 14.68
CA SER A 40 -15.66 -24.67 15.52
C SER A 40 -15.51 -23.69 16.69
N ARG A 41 -14.34 -23.63 17.33
CA ARG A 41 -14.06 -22.66 18.40
C ARG A 41 -14.02 -21.23 17.86
N TRP A 42 -13.44 -21.01 16.67
CA TRP A 42 -13.45 -19.70 16.02
C TRP A 42 -14.86 -19.25 15.66
N GLU A 43 -15.66 -20.09 15.01
CA GLU A 43 -17.03 -19.76 14.58
C GLU A 43 -18.01 -19.52 15.73
N ARG A 44 -17.74 -20.07 16.92
CA ARG A 44 -18.51 -19.79 18.13
C ARG A 44 -17.96 -18.58 18.91
N ASN A 45 -16.97 -17.89 18.36
CA ASN A 45 -16.21 -16.82 19.02
C ASN A 45 -15.63 -17.23 20.39
N ALA A 46 -15.38 -18.54 20.61
CA ALA A 46 -14.79 -19.05 21.85
C ALA A 46 -13.29 -18.73 21.93
N THR A 47 -12.63 -18.67 20.77
CA THR A 47 -11.26 -18.18 20.60
C THR A 47 -11.18 -17.45 19.27
N ALA A 48 -10.18 -16.60 19.07
CA ALA A 48 -9.88 -16.00 17.77
C ALA A 48 -8.36 -15.99 17.54
N PRO A 49 -7.89 -16.17 16.29
CA PRO A 49 -6.50 -15.94 15.97
C PRO A 49 -6.19 -14.43 16.05
N LYS A 50 -4.90 -14.09 16.15
CA LYS A 50 -4.44 -12.69 16.01
C LYS A 50 -4.83 -12.12 14.65
N THR A 51 -5.00 -10.81 14.55
CA THR A 51 -5.48 -10.11 13.34
C THR A 51 -4.72 -10.50 12.06
N VAL A 52 -3.38 -10.59 12.11
CA VAL A 52 -2.56 -11.04 10.97
C VAL A 52 -2.98 -12.43 10.50
N LYS A 53 -3.12 -13.39 11.42
CA LYS A 53 -3.54 -14.76 11.10
C LYS A 53 -5.02 -14.81 10.66
N ALA A 54 -5.88 -13.97 11.24
CA ALA A 54 -7.28 -13.81 10.80
C ALA A 54 -7.36 -13.34 9.33
N ILE A 55 -6.59 -12.31 8.96
CA ILE A 55 -6.50 -11.81 7.58
C ILE A 55 -6.04 -12.92 6.64
N LYS A 56 -4.96 -13.64 6.99
CA LYS A 56 -4.46 -14.74 6.17
C LYS A 56 -5.49 -15.87 6.01
N VAL A 57 -6.24 -16.21 7.06
CA VAL A 57 -7.32 -17.22 6.96
C VAL A 57 -8.44 -16.75 6.03
N LEU A 58 -8.89 -15.50 6.18
CA LEU A 58 -10.00 -14.98 5.37
C LEU A 58 -9.62 -14.83 3.90
N ARG A 59 -8.36 -14.50 3.59
CA ARG A 59 -7.88 -14.37 2.20
C ARG A 59 -8.01 -15.65 1.39
N GLU A 60 -8.00 -16.82 2.06
CA GLU A 60 -8.20 -18.11 1.40
C GLU A 60 -9.67 -18.37 1.00
N LEU A 61 -10.59 -17.52 1.47
CA LEU A 61 -12.03 -17.65 1.29
C LEU A 61 -12.66 -16.48 0.52
N THR A 62 -12.04 -15.29 0.56
CA THR A 62 -12.57 -14.08 -0.08
C THR A 62 -11.45 -13.18 -0.59
N LEU A 63 -11.71 -12.47 -1.69
CA LEU A 63 -10.86 -11.40 -2.19
C LEU A 63 -11.13 -10.06 -1.52
N ASP A 64 -12.29 -9.86 -0.91
CA ASP A 64 -12.62 -8.62 -0.21
C ASP A 64 -12.54 -8.82 1.31
N LEU A 65 -11.53 -8.21 1.93
CA LEU A 65 -11.30 -8.23 3.38
C LEU A 65 -11.95 -7.02 4.08
N ARG A 66 -12.46 -6.03 3.34
CA ARG A 66 -13.03 -4.81 3.94
C ARG A 66 -14.13 -5.09 4.95
N PRO A 67 -15.08 -6.05 4.74
CA PRO A 67 -16.10 -6.34 5.74
C PRO A 67 -15.52 -6.74 7.10
N PHE A 68 -14.41 -7.50 7.09
CA PHE A 68 -13.71 -7.86 8.33
C PHE A 68 -12.93 -6.68 8.91
N LEU A 69 -12.13 -5.99 8.10
CA LEU A 69 -11.25 -4.92 8.56
C LEU A 69 -12.04 -3.73 9.11
N LEU A 70 -13.14 -3.35 8.45
CA LEU A 70 -14.05 -2.29 8.93
C LEU A 70 -14.85 -2.72 10.16
N SER A 71 -14.93 -4.01 10.47
CA SER A 71 -15.53 -4.48 11.73
C SER A 71 -14.59 -4.31 12.92
N LEU A 72 -13.29 -4.14 12.69
CA LEU A 72 -12.33 -3.88 13.77
C LEU A 72 -12.53 -2.46 14.31
N PRO A 73 -12.35 -2.26 15.63
CA PRO A 73 -12.49 -0.93 16.22
C PRO A 73 -11.49 0.02 15.57
N SER A 74 -11.98 1.14 15.05
CA SER A 74 -11.11 2.23 14.61
C SER A 74 -10.47 2.85 15.85
N PRO A 75 -9.14 2.96 15.91
CA PRO A 75 -8.48 3.74 16.94
C PRO A 75 -8.87 5.23 16.78
N GLU A 76 -9.02 5.94 17.90
CA GLU A 76 -9.42 7.36 17.89
C GLU A 76 -8.26 8.29 17.54
N ASN A 77 -7.02 7.91 17.87
CA ASN A 77 -5.79 8.64 17.54
C ASN A 77 -4.66 7.64 17.24
N GLU A 78 -3.86 7.91 16.22
CA GLU A 78 -2.75 7.07 15.79
C GLU A 78 -1.43 7.83 15.87
N THR A 79 -0.80 7.76 17.04
CA THR A 79 0.47 8.46 17.36
C THR A 79 1.52 8.35 16.25
N PHE A 80 1.60 7.21 15.58
CA PHE A 80 2.56 7.02 14.49
C PHE A 80 2.19 7.77 13.19
N LEU A 81 0.92 7.77 12.80
CA LEU A 81 0.48 8.56 11.63
C LEU A 81 0.64 10.05 11.92
N ASP A 82 0.29 10.46 13.14
CA ASP A 82 0.47 11.84 13.59
C ASP A 82 1.94 12.25 13.54
N ASP A 83 2.87 11.37 13.94
CA ASP A 83 4.31 11.60 13.84
C ASP A 83 4.79 11.74 12.39
N ILE A 84 4.27 10.94 11.45
CA ILE A 84 4.59 11.10 10.02
C ILE A 84 4.07 12.43 9.49
N ILE A 85 2.79 12.73 9.78
CA ILE A 85 2.10 13.93 9.32
C ILE A 85 2.82 15.17 9.86
N TYR A 86 3.12 15.17 11.15
CA TYR A 86 3.87 16.24 11.81
C TYR A 86 5.20 16.48 11.11
N GLU A 87 6.01 15.43 10.91
CA GLU A 87 7.34 15.60 10.33
C GLU A 87 7.33 16.09 8.89
N ARG A 88 6.39 15.56 8.09
CA ARG A 88 6.27 15.88 6.67
C ARG A 88 5.68 17.26 6.42
N TYR A 89 4.75 17.72 7.25
CA TYR A 89 3.95 18.91 6.94
C TYR A 89 4.05 20.04 7.97
N TYR A 90 4.36 19.73 9.24
CA TYR A 90 4.31 20.68 10.36
C TYR A 90 5.64 20.89 11.09
N SER A 91 6.67 20.08 10.82
CA SER A 91 7.99 20.29 11.39
C SER A 91 8.53 21.65 10.95
N GLN A 92 9.37 22.28 11.78
CA GLN A 92 9.98 23.56 11.41
C GLN A 92 10.72 23.48 10.06
N LYS A 93 11.36 22.34 9.79
CA LYS A 93 12.00 22.07 8.49
C LYS A 93 10.99 22.04 7.35
N ALA A 94 9.87 21.33 7.50
CA ALA A 94 8.82 21.29 6.48
C ALA A 94 8.19 22.66 6.24
N LEU A 95 7.95 23.43 7.31
CA LEU A 95 7.46 24.80 7.22
C LEU A 95 8.45 25.69 6.48
N LEU A 96 9.74 25.64 6.82
CA LEU A 96 10.77 26.42 6.11
C LEU A 96 10.87 26.06 4.62
N LEU A 97 10.80 24.77 4.27
CA LEU A 97 10.87 24.31 2.88
C LEU A 97 9.60 24.59 2.06
N SER A 98 8.45 24.74 2.73
CA SER A 98 7.15 25.02 2.07
C SER A 98 6.77 26.50 2.08
N SER A 99 7.51 27.36 2.79
CA SER A 99 7.25 28.79 2.84
C SER A 99 7.72 29.48 1.55
N GLY A 100 6.80 30.22 0.92
CA GLY A 100 7.12 31.19 -0.12
C GLY A 100 7.25 32.60 0.46
N TYR A 101 7.93 33.49 -0.27
CA TYR A 101 8.02 34.92 0.09
C TYR A 101 6.85 35.74 -0.46
N GLU A 102 6.23 35.27 -1.54
CA GLU A 102 5.27 36.05 -2.35
C GLU A 102 3.81 35.85 -1.93
N GLU A 103 3.46 34.65 -1.46
CA GLU A 103 2.08 34.27 -1.15
C GLU A 103 1.97 33.77 0.29
N LEU A 104 1.01 34.32 1.04
CA LEU A 104 0.61 33.75 2.33
C LEU A 104 -0.06 32.40 2.07
N LYS A 105 0.15 31.44 2.99
CA LYS A 105 -0.63 30.19 2.96
C LYS A 105 -2.12 30.55 3.04
N PRO A 106 -2.96 30.04 2.14
CA PRO A 106 -4.39 30.34 2.17
C PRO A 106 -4.99 29.85 3.49
N GLN A 107 -6.01 30.57 3.96
CA GLN A 107 -6.64 30.31 5.26
C GLN A 107 -7.48 29.02 5.24
N GLU A 108 -7.96 28.63 4.06
CA GLU A 108 -8.62 27.35 3.80
C GLU A 108 -7.96 26.67 2.58
N GLU A 109 -7.71 25.36 2.68
CA GLU A 109 -7.18 24.58 1.55
C GLU A 109 -8.32 24.17 0.61
N ALA A 110 -8.15 24.43 -0.69
CA ALA A 110 -9.10 24.00 -1.70
C ALA A 110 -9.26 22.46 -1.68
N PRO A 111 -10.47 21.92 -1.94
CA PRO A 111 -10.68 20.48 -2.02
C PRO A 111 -9.74 19.78 -3.00
N ILE A 112 -9.23 18.61 -2.61
CA ILE A 112 -8.41 17.78 -3.50
C ILE A 112 -9.30 16.83 -4.30
N ILE A 113 -9.14 16.87 -5.62
CA ILE A 113 -9.73 15.93 -6.58
C ILE A 113 -8.75 14.79 -6.81
N GLU A 114 -9.22 13.55 -6.74
CA GLU A 114 -8.48 12.34 -7.10
C GLU A 114 -8.93 11.86 -8.48
N GLU A 115 -7.99 11.62 -9.39
CA GLU A 115 -8.27 11.11 -10.73
C GLU A 115 -7.22 10.08 -11.18
N ALA A 116 -7.54 9.30 -12.20
CA ALA A 116 -6.54 8.49 -12.90
C ALA A 116 -5.52 9.43 -13.57
N LEU A 117 -4.24 9.03 -13.56
CA LEU A 117 -3.14 9.88 -14.05
C LEU A 117 -3.33 10.34 -15.52
N PHE A 118 -3.98 9.51 -16.35
CA PHE A 118 -4.19 9.76 -17.77
C PHE A 118 -5.65 10.07 -18.14
N ALA A 119 -6.51 10.39 -17.17
CA ALA A 119 -7.91 10.70 -17.44
C ALA A 119 -8.09 11.95 -18.34
N HIS A 120 -7.22 12.94 -18.17
CA HIS A 120 -7.26 14.24 -18.86
C HIS A 120 -5.81 14.73 -19.09
N ASP A 121 -5.59 15.68 -20.00
CA ASP A 121 -4.33 16.45 -20.11
C ASP A 121 -3.03 15.62 -20.21
N ILE A 122 -3.07 14.48 -20.90
CA ILE A 122 -1.95 13.51 -21.03
C ILE A 122 -0.64 14.19 -21.46
N ASP A 123 -0.69 14.99 -22.53
CA ASP A 123 0.46 15.70 -23.10
C ASP A 123 1.14 16.64 -22.10
N THR A 124 0.41 17.03 -21.05
CA THR A 124 0.90 17.93 -20.00
C THR A 124 1.35 17.16 -18.76
N HIS A 125 0.68 16.06 -18.39
CA HIS A 125 0.99 15.32 -17.16
C HIS A 125 2.27 14.49 -17.26
N LEU A 126 2.50 13.79 -18.38
CA LEU A 126 3.68 12.92 -18.51
C LEU A 126 5.01 13.71 -18.43
N PRO A 127 5.18 14.84 -19.14
CA PRO A 127 6.40 15.65 -19.00
C PRO A 127 6.58 16.25 -17.60
N ARG A 128 5.48 16.66 -16.95
CA ARG A 128 5.53 17.18 -15.56
C ARG A 128 6.00 16.11 -14.58
N LEU A 129 5.51 14.89 -14.74
CA LEU A 129 5.88 13.75 -13.90
C LEU A 129 7.34 13.35 -14.12
N HIS A 130 7.79 13.33 -15.38
CA HIS A 130 9.19 13.10 -15.73
C HIS A 130 10.10 14.18 -15.10
N ASN A 131 9.73 15.46 -15.23
CA ASN A 131 10.44 16.57 -14.61
C ASN A 131 10.48 16.46 -13.08
N PHE A 132 9.37 16.07 -12.44
CA PHE A 132 9.33 15.82 -11.00
C PHE A 132 10.37 14.76 -10.60
N PHE A 133 10.41 13.63 -11.31
CA PHE A 133 11.30 12.53 -10.98
C PHE A 133 12.79 12.84 -11.17
N LEU A 134 13.11 13.62 -12.20
CA LEU A 134 14.47 14.09 -12.43
C LEU A 134 14.89 15.12 -11.37
N ASN A 135 14.04 16.11 -11.09
CA ASN A 135 14.35 17.17 -10.13
C ASN A 135 14.46 16.65 -8.68
N ALA A 136 13.61 15.70 -8.31
CA ALA A 136 13.58 15.14 -6.97
C ALA A 136 14.61 14.01 -6.75
N ASP A 137 15.27 13.51 -7.80
CA ASP A 137 16.06 12.27 -7.77
C ASP A 137 15.26 11.15 -7.07
N ALA A 138 13.96 11.02 -7.39
CA ALA A 138 13.01 10.16 -6.67
C ALA A 138 12.45 9.01 -7.54
N HIS A 139 13.09 8.71 -8.68
CA HIS A 139 12.69 7.63 -9.57
C HIS A 139 13.33 6.30 -9.19
N TYR A 140 12.57 5.22 -9.43
CA TYR A 140 13.10 3.86 -9.41
C TYR A 140 13.91 3.60 -10.70
N PRO A 141 15.04 2.86 -10.65
CA PRO A 141 15.84 2.53 -11.84
C PRO A 141 15.02 1.87 -12.96
N GLY A 142 15.14 2.35 -14.19
CA GLY A 142 14.42 1.85 -15.37
C GLY A 142 12.96 2.28 -15.47
N MET A 143 12.40 2.96 -14.46
CA MET A 143 10.99 3.39 -14.47
C MET A 143 10.74 4.53 -15.47
N LEU A 144 11.71 5.43 -15.68
CA LEU A 144 11.55 6.59 -16.57
C LEU A 144 11.56 6.21 -18.05
N ASP A 145 12.11 5.04 -18.38
CA ASP A 145 12.20 4.54 -19.75
C ASP A 145 10.92 3.78 -20.18
N LEU A 146 9.94 3.65 -19.29
CA LEU A 146 8.70 2.94 -19.55
C LEU A 146 7.71 3.81 -20.31
N ASP A 147 6.99 3.17 -21.24
CA ASP A 147 5.82 3.77 -21.87
C ASP A 147 4.61 3.65 -20.93
N PHE A 148 4.41 4.68 -20.10
CA PHE A 148 3.29 4.69 -19.16
C PHE A 148 1.93 4.71 -19.85
N LEU A 149 1.81 5.24 -21.07
CA LEU A 149 0.54 5.27 -21.79
C LEU A 149 0.15 3.87 -22.25
N ALA A 150 1.07 3.16 -22.90
CA ALA A 150 0.85 1.77 -23.28
C ALA A 150 0.51 0.89 -22.06
N LEU A 151 1.21 1.10 -20.93
CA LEU A 151 0.94 0.35 -19.70
C LEU A 151 -0.42 0.69 -19.08
N ASP A 152 -0.91 1.92 -19.20
CA ASP A 152 -2.24 2.32 -18.74
C ASP A 152 -3.34 1.70 -19.63
N GLU A 153 -3.19 1.78 -20.95
CA GLU A 153 -4.11 1.17 -21.93
C GLU A 153 -4.24 -0.35 -21.73
N GLU A 154 -3.14 -1.02 -21.36
CA GLU A 154 -3.12 -2.45 -21.05
C GLU A 154 -3.58 -2.78 -19.62
N ASN A 155 -4.02 -1.80 -18.82
CA ASN A 155 -4.39 -1.93 -17.40
C ASN A 155 -3.27 -2.52 -16.52
N LYS A 156 -2.02 -2.27 -16.88
CA LYS A 156 -0.80 -2.71 -16.18
C LYS A 156 -0.26 -1.66 -15.22
N LEU A 157 -0.75 -0.43 -15.32
CA LEU A 157 -0.36 0.69 -14.48
C LEU A 157 -1.48 1.07 -13.51
N ILE A 158 -1.14 1.21 -12.24
CA ILE A 158 -2.05 1.79 -11.23
C ILE A 158 -1.49 3.16 -10.89
N ALA A 159 -2.02 4.19 -11.56
CA ALA A 159 -1.56 5.55 -11.37
C ALA A 159 -2.70 6.53 -11.09
N LYS A 160 -2.50 7.37 -10.08
CA LYS A 160 -3.44 8.44 -9.71
C LYS A 160 -2.74 9.78 -9.59
N VAL A 161 -3.45 10.85 -9.89
CA VAL A 161 -3.04 12.23 -9.68
C VAL A 161 -4.02 12.91 -8.72
N TYR A 162 -3.48 13.79 -7.88
CA TYR A 162 -4.24 14.57 -6.90
C TYR A 162 -4.11 16.04 -7.27
N ARG A 163 -5.23 16.70 -7.52
CA ARG A 163 -5.27 18.09 -8.00
C ARG A 163 -6.08 18.97 -7.07
N ASP A 164 -5.63 20.20 -6.95
CA ASP A 164 -6.36 21.28 -6.31
C ASP A 164 -7.59 21.66 -7.15
N SER A 165 -8.80 21.63 -6.58
CA SER A 165 -10.03 21.82 -7.36
C SER A 165 -10.21 23.21 -7.96
N GLU A 166 -9.55 24.23 -7.40
CA GLU A 166 -9.69 25.61 -7.85
C GLU A 166 -8.62 25.97 -8.89
N SER A 167 -7.37 25.68 -8.58
CA SER A 167 -6.22 26.03 -9.43
C SER A 167 -5.86 24.95 -10.46
N ASN A 168 -6.45 23.76 -10.36
CA ASN A 168 -6.12 22.56 -11.14
C ASN A 168 -4.63 22.17 -11.07
N LYS A 169 -3.87 22.69 -10.09
CA LYS A 169 -2.46 22.37 -9.89
C LYS A 169 -2.33 20.97 -9.30
N VAL A 170 -1.36 20.21 -9.80
CA VAL A 170 -1.03 18.88 -9.26
C VAL A 170 -0.38 19.05 -7.88
N LYS A 171 -0.95 18.38 -6.88
CA LYS A 171 -0.52 18.38 -5.48
C LYS A 171 -0.04 17.00 -5.00
N GLY A 172 -0.16 15.97 -5.83
CA GLY A 172 0.35 14.64 -5.51
C GLY A 172 0.13 13.63 -6.62
N HIS A 173 0.72 12.46 -6.44
CA HIS A 173 0.57 11.33 -7.35
C HIS A 173 0.87 10.01 -6.65
N SER A 174 0.34 8.93 -7.22
CA SER A 174 0.77 7.57 -6.90
C SER A 174 1.00 6.77 -8.17
N ILE A 175 2.03 5.93 -8.17
CA ILE A 175 2.41 5.04 -9.27
C ILE A 175 2.72 3.68 -8.67
N SER A 176 2.04 2.65 -9.16
CA SER A 176 2.23 1.29 -8.71
C SER A 176 2.04 0.29 -9.85
N PHE A 177 2.74 -0.84 -9.73
CA PHE A 177 2.72 -1.93 -10.69
C PHE A 177 2.38 -3.24 -9.99
N LEU A 178 1.78 -4.18 -10.72
CA LEU A 178 1.49 -5.52 -10.22
C LEU A 178 2.37 -6.56 -10.91
N PHE A 179 2.89 -7.48 -10.11
CA PHE A 179 3.65 -8.65 -10.53
C PHE A 179 3.07 -9.89 -9.87
N LYS A 180 3.21 -11.07 -10.47
CA LYS A 180 2.93 -12.29 -9.72
C LYS A 180 3.97 -12.42 -8.62
N THR A 181 3.54 -12.81 -7.42
CA THR A 181 4.44 -12.97 -6.27
C THR A 181 5.60 -13.91 -6.61
N LYS A 182 5.30 -15.03 -7.27
CA LYS A 182 6.28 -16.03 -7.70
C LYS A 182 7.36 -15.45 -8.63
N ASP A 183 6.98 -14.58 -9.56
CA ASP A 183 7.91 -13.99 -10.53
C ASP A 183 8.94 -13.11 -9.80
N LEU A 184 8.54 -12.38 -8.76
CA LEU A 184 9.45 -11.57 -7.95
C LEU A 184 10.30 -12.40 -6.98
N ASP A 185 9.74 -13.46 -6.38
CA ASP A 185 10.46 -14.38 -5.51
C ASP A 185 11.60 -15.10 -6.25
N GLU A 186 11.37 -15.50 -7.50
CA GLU A 186 12.38 -16.11 -8.37
C GLU A 186 13.40 -15.09 -8.88
N HIS A 187 12.97 -13.84 -9.10
CA HIS A 187 13.83 -12.78 -9.63
C HIS A 187 14.83 -12.27 -8.59
N PHE A 188 14.36 -11.85 -7.41
CA PHE A 188 15.18 -11.20 -6.38
C PHE A 188 16.05 -12.20 -5.60
N THR A 189 17.09 -12.69 -6.26
CA THR A 189 18.11 -13.58 -5.68
C THR A 189 19.34 -12.82 -5.16
N ASN A 190 19.54 -11.58 -5.62
CA ASN A 190 20.59 -10.71 -5.14
C ASN A 190 20.12 -9.23 -5.05
N PRO A 191 20.74 -8.42 -4.19
CA PRO A 191 20.21 -7.10 -3.86
C PRO A 191 20.44 -6.02 -4.91
N ASN A 192 21.21 -6.29 -5.96
CA ASN A 192 21.54 -5.31 -7.00
C ASN A 192 20.56 -5.36 -8.17
N GLN A 193 19.59 -6.27 -8.14
CA GLN A 193 18.58 -6.41 -9.18
C GLN A 193 17.53 -5.29 -9.09
N THR A 194 17.08 -4.84 -10.25
CA THR A 194 15.95 -3.93 -10.39
C THR A 194 14.67 -4.72 -10.69
N LEU A 195 13.51 -4.08 -10.59
CA LEU A 195 12.24 -4.70 -10.97
C LEU A 195 12.26 -5.14 -12.46
N PRO A 196 11.77 -6.35 -12.77
CA PRO A 196 11.69 -6.86 -14.13
C PRO A 196 10.41 -6.32 -14.79
N PHE A 197 10.40 -5.06 -15.25
CA PHE A 197 9.19 -4.39 -15.76
C PHE A 197 8.50 -5.11 -16.92
N GLU A 198 9.21 -5.95 -17.68
CA GLU A 198 8.67 -6.83 -18.69
C GLU A 198 7.67 -7.88 -18.14
N LEU A 199 7.74 -8.17 -16.84
CA LEU A 199 6.86 -9.10 -16.13
C LEU A 199 5.64 -8.41 -15.50
N VAL A 200 5.44 -7.10 -15.68
CA VAL A 200 4.24 -6.41 -15.20
C VAL A 200 2.99 -7.04 -15.82
N ARG A 201 1.93 -7.13 -14.99
CA ARG A 201 0.64 -7.72 -15.37
C ARG A 201 -0.50 -6.84 -14.90
N SER A 202 -1.61 -6.90 -15.64
CA SER A 202 -2.89 -6.41 -15.17
C SER A 202 -3.40 -7.30 -14.03
N TYR A 203 -4.26 -6.72 -13.18
CA TYR A 203 -4.84 -7.44 -12.06
C TYR A 203 -5.69 -8.63 -12.54
N SER A 204 -5.63 -9.74 -11.79
CA SER A 204 -6.48 -10.90 -11.97
C SER A 204 -6.77 -11.54 -10.62
N GLU A 205 -7.91 -12.22 -10.50
CA GLU A 205 -8.29 -12.95 -9.29
C GLU A 205 -7.56 -14.30 -9.17
N GLN A 206 -6.97 -14.79 -10.27
CA GLN A 206 -6.43 -16.15 -10.36
C GLN A 206 -5.03 -16.32 -9.75
N TYR A 207 -4.30 -15.22 -9.57
CA TYR A 207 -2.91 -15.25 -9.13
C TYR A 207 -2.73 -14.50 -7.81
N GLN A 208 -1.69 -14.87 -7.08
CA GLN A 208 -1.17 -14.05 -6.00
C GLN A 208 -0.28 -12.96 -6.60
N PHE A 209 -0.50 -11.73 -6.13
CA PHE A 209 0.18 -10.54 -6.63
C PHE A 209 1.05 -9.88 -5.56
N ALA A 210 2.13 -9.28 -6.03
CA ALA A 210 2.91 -8.29 -5.33
C ALA A 210 2.63 -6.92 -5.95
N MET A 211 2.31 -5.93 -5.11
CA MET A 211 2.12 -4.54 -5.54
C MET A 211 3.38 -3.73 -5.27
N CYS A 212 4.02 -3.24 -6.34
CA CYS A 212 5.21 -2.40 -6.26
C CYS A 212 4.84 -0.93 -6.27
N CYS A 213 4.87 -0.29 -5.10
CA CYS A 213 4.66 1.14 -4.90
C CYS A 213 5.96 1.91 -5.15
N LEU A 214 6.14 2.43 -6.36
CA LEU A 214 7.40 3.08 -6.78
C LEU A 214 7.44 4.57 -6.53
N SER A 215 6.28 5.24 -6.57
CA SER A 215 6.18 6.65 -6.22
C SER A 215 4.86 6.92 -5.55
N ARG A 216 4.90 7.57 -4.39
CA ARG A 216 3.73 8.02 -3.64
C ARG A 216 4.07 9.37 -3.03
N TYR A 217 3.58 10.44 -3.65
CA TYR A 217 3.89 11.81 -3.24
C TYR A 217 2.62 12.56 -2.87
N ALA A 218 2.67 13.22 -1.72
CA ALA A 218 1.60 14.05 -1.19
C ALA A 218 2.20 15.36 -0.67
N MET A 219 1.86 16.47 -1.33
CA MET A 219 2.39 17.80 -1.01
C MET A 219 1.84 18.37 0.30
N SER A 220 0.62 17.98 0.69
CA SER A 220 -0.04 18.40 1.92
C SER A 220 -0.64 17.20 2.67
N GLU A 221 -1.01 17.41 3.93
CA GLU A 221 -1.75 16.42 4.73
C GLU A 221 -3.07 16.04 4.06
N GLN A 222 -3.80 16.99 3.47
CA GLN A 222 -5.05 16.72 2.77
C GLN A 222 -4.87 15.72 1.61
N VAL A 223 -3.78 15.83 0.85
CA VAL A 223 -3.43 14.86 -0.20
C VAL A 223 -3.03 13.53 0.43
N PHE A 224 -2.26 13.55 1.52
CA PHE A 224 -1.86 12.34 2.24
C PHE A 224 -3.08 11.53 2.71
N MET A 225 -4.09 12.22 3.24
CA MET A 225 -5.34 11.69 3.77
C MET A 225 -6.36 11.30 2.69
N LYS A 226 -6.06 11.49 1.41
CA LYS A 226 -6.75 10.81 0.30
C LYS A 226 -5.92 9.65 -0.22
N LEU A 227 -4.65 9.90 -0.49
CA LEU A 227 -3.73 8.96 -1.13
C LEU A 227 -3.53 7.66 -0.34
N HIS A 228 -3.34 7.73 0.98
CA HIS A 228 -3.07 6.53 1.78
C HIS A 228 -4.34 5.70 2.05
N PRO A 229 -5.48 6.30 2.45
CA PRO A 229 -6.75 5.58 2.58
C PRO A 229 -7.14 4.81 1.31
N THR A 230 -7.02 5.42 0.15
CA THR A 230 -7.30 4.78 -1.15
C THR A 230 -6.39 3.59 -1.43
N PHE A 231 -5.12 3.65 -1.03
CA PHE A 231 -4.22 2.50 -1.16
C PHE A 231 -4.60 1.36 -0.23
N VAL A 232 -4.93 1.67 1.03
CA VAL A 232 -5.37 0.66 2.00
C VAL A 232 -6.66 -0.02 1.52
N ASP A 233 -7.64 0.74 1.04
CA ASP A 233 -8.88 0.20 0.45
C ASP A 233 -8.60 -0.68 -0.78
N TYR A 234 -7.66 -0.27 -1.64
CA TYR A 234 -7.30 -1.04 -2.83
C TYR A 234 -6.73 -2.42 -2.49
N ILE A 235 -5.81 -2.51 -1.53
CA ILE A 235 -5.23 -3.81 -1.12
C ILE A 235 -6.18 -4.61 -0.22
N ALA A 236 -7.06 -3.95 0.54
CA ALA A 236 -8.09 -4.61 1.34
C ALA A 236 -9.19 -5.26 0.48
N SER A 237 -9.52 -4.63 -0.65
CA SER A 237 -10.50 -5.17 -1.62
C SER A 237 -9.93 -6.23 -2.56
N LYS A 238 -8.62 -6.50 -2.51
CA LYS A 238 -7.90 -7.45 -3.36
C LYS A 238 -6.94 -8.28 -2.53
N SER A 239 -7.49 -9.17 -1.72
CA SER A 239 -6.77 -9.96 -0.72
C SER A 239 -5.73 -10.89 -1.32
N ASN A 240 -5.77 -11.18 -2.63
CA ASN A 240 -4.73 -11.92 -3.33
C ASN A 240 -3.48 -11.08 -3.63
N ILE A 241 -3.48 -9.76 -3.35
CA ILE A 241 -2.25 -8.97 -3.24
C ILE A 241 -1.61 -9.30 -1.89
N THR A 242 -0.66 -10.24 -1.91
CA THR A 242 -0.04 -10.81 -0.70
C THR A 242 1.16 -10.05 -0.21
N GLU A 243 1.78 -9.26 -1.09
CA GLU A 243 3.01 -8.54 -0.80
C GLU A 243 2.94 -7.11 -1.32
N ILE A 244 3.59 -6.21 -0.59
CA ILE A 244 3.91 -4.88 -1.10
C ILE A 244 5.42 -4.73 -1.21
N TYR A 245 5.86 -4.10 -2.29
CA TYR A 245 7.22 -3.61 -2.48
C TYR A 245 7.16 -2.09 -2.46
N TYR A 246 7.74 -1.47 -1.44
CA TYR A 246 7.73 -0.03 -1.26
C TYR A 246 9.10 0.54 -1.59
N TYR A 247 9.15 1.47 -2.55
CA TYR A 247 10.39 2.17 -2.86
C TYR A 247 10.66 3.28 -1.83
N ALA A 248 11.57 2.98 -0.91
CA ALA A 248 11.96 3.84 0.18
C ALA A 248 13.00 4.86 -0.27
N PHE A 249 12.61 6.14 -0.27
CA PHE A 249 13.53 7.29 -0.41
C PHE A 249 13.36 8.35 0.70
N ASP A 250 12.33 8.24 1.56
CA ASP A 250 12.20 8.99 2.82
C ASP A 250 12.43 8.08 4.04
N ASN A 251 12.88 8.66 5.15
CA ASN A 251 13.39 7.92 6.30
C ASN A 251 12.26 7.38 7.20
N LYS A 252 11.25 8.18 7.56
CA LYS A 252 10.31 7.82 8.65
C LYS A 252 9.32 6.73 8.26
N PHE A 253 8.73 6.83 7.05
CA PHE A 253 7.80 5.78 6.61
C PHE A 253 8.53 4.46 6.37
N SER A 254 9.75 4.53 5.85
CA SER A 254 10.60 3.36 5.62
C SER A 254 11.03 2.69 6.91
N ASP A 255 11.41 3.47 7.94
CA ASP A 255 11.76 2.94 9.26
C ASP A 255 10.57 2.20 9.88
N TYR A 256 9.37 2.75 9.78
CA TYR A 256 8.15 2.08 10.22
C TYR A 256 7.90 0.76 9.50
N LEU A 257 8.01 0.73 8.16
CA LEU A 257 7.86 -0.53 7.43
C LEU A 257 8.89 -1.57 7.90
N VAL A 258 10.12 -1.15 8.18
CA VAL A 258 11.16 -2.03 8.73
C VAL A 258 10.80 -2.52 10.14
N ASP A 259 10.26 -1.67 11.00
CA ASP A 259 9.79 -2.03 12.35
C ASP A 259 8.61 -3.02 12.30
N LEU A 260 7.77 -2.94 11.26
CA LEU A 260 6.74 -3.94 10.96
C LEU A 260 7.30 -5.26 10.40
N GLY A 261 8.61 -5.36 10.18
CA GLY A 261 9.28 -6.55 9.65
C GLY A 261 9.49 -6.55 8.14
N ALA A 262 9.44 -5.40 7.48
CA ALA A 262 9.76 -5.31 6.05
C ALA A 262 11.22 -5.71 5.78
N LYS A 263 11.42 -6.51 4.74
CA LYS A 263 12.73 -6.96 4.30
C LYS A 263 13.29 -6.01 3.24
N LYS A 264 14.56 -5.65 3.37
CA LYS A 264 15.31 -4.90 2.34
C LYS A 264 15.72 -5.88 1.24
N VAL A 265 15.04 -5.86 0.08
CA VAL A 265 15.22 -6.87 -0.98
C VAL A 265 16.14 -6.40 -2.11
N ALA A 266 16.15 -5.10 -2.39
CA ALA A 266 17.07 -4.49 -3.36
C ALA A 266 17.48 -3.10 -2.91
N TYR A 267 18.70 -2.68 -3.22
CA TYR A 267 19.23 -1.38 -2.81
C TYR A 267 20.26 -0.86 -3.80
N ASP A 268 20.47 0.45 -3.77
CA ASP A 268 21.39 1.14 -4.68
C ASP A 268 22.87 0.95 -4.30
N SER A 269 23.75 1.73 -4.94
CA SER A 269 25.17 1.72 -4.59
C SER A 269 25.41 2.41 -3.24
N PRO A 270 26.39 1.95 -2.44
CA PRO A 270 26.72 2.59 -1.18
C PRO A 270 27.02 4.08 -1.33
N ALA A 271 26.44 4.90 -0.47
CA ALA A 271 26.62 6.35 -0.45
C ALA A 271 27.24 6.81 0.87
N ARG A 272 27.93 7.96 0.83
CA ARG A 272 28.47 8.59 2.05
C ARG A 272 27.35 9.02 3.01
N THR A 273 26.21 9.40 2.45
CA THR A 273 24.98 9.77 3.16
C THR A 273 23.82 8.98 2.55
N GLY A 274 23.08 8.26 3.38
CA GLY A 274 21.97 7.42 2.94
C GLY A 274 20.98 7.19 4.08
N SER A 275 19.69 7.19 3.75
CA SER A 275 18.61 6.96 4.69
C SER A 275 18.50 5.50 5.10
N VAL A 276 19.05 4.57 4.32
CA VAL A 276 18.94 3.13 4.55
C VAL A 276 20.28 2.56 4.98
N LYS A 277 20.35 1.99 6.19
CA LYS A 277 21.54 1.28 6.68
C LYS A 277 21.44 -0.23 6.42
N ILE A 278 22.51 -0.81 5.88
CA ILE A 278 22.68 -2.26 5.73
C ILE A 278 24.09 -2.62 6.21
N GLY A 279 24.15 -3.30 7.36
CA GLY A 279 25.41 -3.51 8.08
C GLY A 279 26.06 -2.17 8.44
N ARG A 280 27.30 -1.96 7.98
CA ARG A 280 28.06 -0.72 8.19
C ARG A 280 27.95 0.29 7.04
N LYS A 281 27.23 -0.04 5.96
CA LYS A 281 27.11 0.79 4.77
C LYS A 281 25.76 1.51 4.75
N ALA A 282 25.76 2.73 4.23
CA ALA A 282 24.57 3.53 3.99
C ALA A 282 24.23 3.51 2.49
N TYR A 283 22.94 3.52 2.20
CA TYR A 283 22.33 3.43 0.88
C TYR A 283 21.28 4.54 0.78
N ARG A 284 21.13 5.17 -0.39
CA ARG A 284 20.19 6.30 -0.51
C ARG A 284 18.77 5.79 -0.71
N LYS A 285 18.62 4.68 -1.43
CA LYS A 285 17.31 4.15 -1.82
C LYS A 285 17.28 2.63 -1.67
N CYS A 286 16.13 2.10 -1.27
CA CYS A 286 15.92 0.67 -1.06
C CYS A 286 14.51 0.27 -1.49
N LEU A 287 14.37 -0.96 -1.97
CA LEU A 287 13.08 -1.61 -2.14
C LEU A 287 12.79 -2.46 -0.90
N LEU A 288 11.70 -2.15 -0.21
CA LEU A 288 11.24 -2.85 1.00
C LEU A 288 10.10 -3.79 0.64
N LYS A 289 10.18 -5.05 1.06
CA LYS A 289 9.13 -6.07 0.89
C LYS A 289 8.40 -6.30 2.22
N LEU A 290 7.08 -6.21 2.24
CA LEU A 290 6.25 -6.47 3.43
C LEU A 290 5.03 -7.34 3.09
N ASP A 291 4.64 -8.23 4.00
CA ASP A 291 3.40 -9.01 3.91
C ASP A 291 2.19 -8.09 4.15
N THR A 292 1.25 -8.07 3.21
CA THR A 292 0.06 -7.20 3.30
C THR A 292 -0.82 -7.53 4.50
N ALA A 293 -0.82 -8.77 4.98
CA ALA A 293 -1.56 -9.14 6.19
C ALA A 293 -0.96 -8.48 7.45
N VAL A 294 0.36 -8.26 7.48
CA VAL A 294 1.02 -7.56 8.59
C VAL A 294 0.68 -6.08 8.54
N LEU A 295 0.71 -5.49 7.35
CA LEU A 295 0.36 -4.08 7.15
C LEU A 295 -1.10 -3.80 7.50
N LEU A 296 -2.04 -4.56 6.92
CA LEU A 296 -3.48 -4.37 7.13
C LEU A 296 -3.94 -4.64 8.56
N ALA A 297 -3.15 -5.41 9.34
CA ALA A 297 -3.42 -5.61 10.76
C ALA A 297 -3.05 -4.41 11.65
N GLN A 298 -2.35 -3.41 11.11
CA GLN A 298 -1.90 -2.27 11.89
C GLN A 298 -3.06 -1.32 12.22
N PRO A 299 -3.15 -0.83 13.47
CA PRO A 299 -4.15 0.16 13.88
C PRO A 299 -4.22 1.38 12.94
N ALA A 300 -3.07 1.94 12.56
CA ALA A 300 -2.95 3.00 11.55
C ALA A 300 -3.64 2.68 10.21
N MET A 301 -3.52 1.44 9.71
CA MET A 301 -4.15 1.07 8.44
C MET A 301 -5.66 0.88 8.61
N ILE A 302 -6.09 0.34 9.75
CA ILE A 302 -7.52 0.22 10.09
C ILE A 302 -8.15 1.62 10.15
N TYR A 303 -7.50 2.58 10.81
CA TYR A 303 -7.93 3.97 10.84
C TYR A 303 -8.08 4.56 9.44
N LEU A 304 -7.05 4.45 8.58
CA LEU A 304 -7.10 4.96 7.22
C LEU A 304 -8.23 4.33 6.41
N LEU A 305 -8.52 3.05 6.60
CA LEU A 305 -9.63 2.37 5.92
C LEU A 305 -11.00 2.92 6.36
N HIS A 306 -11.19 3.18 7.66
CA HIS A 306 -12.41 3.81 8.19
C HIS A 306 -12.59 5.25 7.67
N GLN A 307 -11.48 6.02 7.58
CA GLN A 307 -11.49 7.35 6.97
C GLN A 307 -11.90 7.29 5.50
N HIS A 308 -11.39 6.32 4.73
CA HIS A 308 -11.81 6.12 3.34
C HIS A 308 -13.31 5.92 3.22
N GLN A 309 -13.88 5.04 4.04
CA GLN A 309 -15.30 4.69 4.00
C GLN A 309 -16.20 5.87 4.38
N THR A 310 -15.78 6.66 5.36
CA THR A 310 -16.48 7.89 5.78
C THR A 310 -16.50 8.92 4.64
N ASN A 311 -15.34 9.14 4.02
CA ASN A 311 -15.20 10.08 2.90
C ASN A 311 -16.05 9.68 1.68
N MET A 312 -16.14 8.38 1.36
CA MET A 312 -16.99 7.91 0.27
C MET A 312 -18.49 8.04 0.57
N THR A 313 -18.88 7.97 1.85
CA THR A 313 -20.29 8.09 2.25
C THR A 313 -20.74 9.56 2.22
N ALA A 314 -19.85 10.50 2.57
CA ALA A 314 -20.13 11.94 2.52
C ALA A 314 -20.24 12.52 1.11
N GLN A 315 -19.79 11.79 0.08
CA GLN A 315 -19.85 12.20 -1.33
C GLN A 315 -21.11 11.67 -2.07
N ARG A 316 -21.96 10.89 -1.41
CA ARG A 316 -23.23 10.36 -1.95
C ARG A 316 -24.41 11.15 -1.40
#